data_AF-A0A7J8WKG6-F1
#
_entry.id   AF-A0A7J8WKG6-F1
#
_cell.length_a   1.000
_cell.length_b   1.000
_cell.length_c   1.000
_cell.angle_alpha   90.00
_cell.angle_beta   90.00
_cell.angle_gamma   90.00
#
_symmetry.space_group_name_H-M   'P 1'
#
loop_
_entity.id
_entity.type
_entity.pdbx_description
1 polymer ?
#
loop_
_entity_poly.entity_id
_entity_poly.type
_entity_poly.pdbx_seq_one_letter_code
_entity_poly.pdbx_strand_id
1 'polypeptide(L)'
;MMSIESLFIPQTLPLKSSSVDKTARKSTWAFLKSPKFQTGPSRIRNFSAKSSLGFENGGFKQFPNGVGEKDGVIIVDHGSRRKESNLMLNEFVAMFREKSGYPIVEPAHMELAEPSIKDAFGLCVQRGANRVIVSPFFLFPGRHWYQDIPLLTADAARNHPGTSYIITAPLGLHELLVDVMNDRIKHCLSHVAGDADECAACAGTSKCKLYGLVDVIKT
;
A
#
# COMPACT_ATOMS: atom_id res chain seq x y z
N MET A 1 -14.87 -40.84 53.71
CA MET A 1 -15.65 -39.83 54.44
C MET A 1 -14.69 -39.14 55.39
N MET A 2 -14.30 -37.89 55.07
CA MET A 2 -13.62 -36.87 55.92
C MET A 2 -12.19 -37.22 56.41
N SER A 3 -11.18 -36.34 56.48
CA SER A 3 -10.95 -34.95 56.07
C SER A 3 -9.50 -34.56 56.51
N ILE A 4 -8.78 -33.77 55.67
CA ILE A 4 -7.89 -32.58 55.93
C ILE A 4 -7.28 -32.36 57.35
N GLU A 5 -6.09 -31.79 57.61
CA GLU A 5 -5.28 -30.74 56.94
C GLU A 5 -3.97 -30.46 57.73
N SER A 6 -2.89 -30.00 57.04
CA SER A 6 -1.87 -28.98 57.47
C SER A 6 -0.92 -29.30 58.67
N LEU A 7 0.36 -28.87 58.82
CA LEU A 7 1.10 -27.63 58.57
C LEU A 7 2.65 -27.84 58.63
N PHE A 8 3.39 -27.00 57.88
CA PHE A 8 4.67 -26.31 58.20
C PHE A 8 6.09 -26.96 58.19
N ILE A 9 7.05 -26.11 57.77
CA ILE A 9 8.49 -26.26 57.43
C ILE A 9 9.38 -25.68 58.57
N PRO A 10 10.65 -26.11 58.79
CA PRO A 10 11.86 -25.33 58.39
C PRO A 10 13.08 -26.19 57.91
N GLN A 11 13.87 -25.79 56.88
CA GLN A 11 15.24 -25.16 56.90
C GLN A 11 16.34 -25.92 57.71
N THR A 12 17.61 -26.17 57.33
CA THR A 12 18.60 -25.67 56.33
C THR A 12 19.93 -26.48 56.37
N LEU A 13 20.60 -26.67 55.20
CA LEU A 13 22.07 -26.63 54.87
C LEU A 13 23.09 -27.62 55.55
N PRO A 14 24.27 -27.96 54.94
CA PRO A 14 25.11 -27.09 54.09
C PRO A 14 25.74 -27.64 52.80
N LEU A 15 26.22 -26.67 52.02
CA LEU A 15 27.00 -26.71 50.78
C LEU A 15 28.46 -27.15 51.00
N LYS A 16 29.04 -27.80 49.98
CA LYS A 16 30.48 -27.75 49.69
C LYS A 16 30.69 -27.26 48.26
N SER A 17 31.55 -26.26 48.13
CA SER A 17 31.95 -25.56 46.91
C SER A 17 33.17 -26.21 46.26
N SER A 18 33.25 -26.13 44.93
CA SER A 18 34.51 -25.93 44.20
C SER A 18 34.22 -25.37 42.80
N SER A 19 35.21 -24.65 42.28
CA SER A 19 35.14 -23.51 41.37
C SER A 19 34.72 -23.75 39.92
N VAL A 20 33.97 -22.76 39.41
CA VAL A 20 34.18 -21.95 38.19
C VAL A 20 34.79 -22.64 36.96
N ASP A 21 33.99 -22.79 35.90
CA ASP A 21 34.36 -22.20 34.61
C ASP A 21 33.11 -21.79 33.81
N LYS A 22 33.08 -20.52 33.37
CA LYS A 22 31.99 -19.89 32.61
C LYS A 22 32.48 -19.68 31.19
N THR A 23 32.02 -20.51 30.25
CA THR A 23 32.16 -20.19 28.82
C THR A 23 30.79 -20.02 28.19
N ALA A 24 30.38 -18.75 28.06
CA ALA A 24 29.18 -18.33 27.37
C ALA A 24 29.36 -18.49 25.85
N ARG A 25 28.52 -19.31 25.22
CA ARG A 25 28.37 -19.34 23.75
C ARG A 25 27.67 -18.05 23.31
N LYS A 26 28.45 -17.12 22.73
CA LYS A 26 27.93 -15.97 21.99
C LYS A 26 27.35 -16.45 20.67
N SER A 27 26.03 -16.37 20.48
CA SER A 27 25.41 -16.50 19.17
C SER A 27 25.53 -15.16 18.44
N THR A 28 26.29 -15.15 17.35
CA THR A 28 26.45 -14.01 16.45
C THR A 28 25.22 -13.89 15.56
N TRP A 29 24.30 -13.00 15.92
CA TRP A 29 23.30 -12.48 15.00
C TRP A 29 24.01 -11.59 13.96
N ALA A 30 24.25 -12.14 12.78
CA ALA A 30 24.71 -11.37 11.63
C ALA A 30 23.58 -10.44 11.18
N PHE A 31 23.73 -9.15 11.50
CA PHE A 31 22.93 -8.07 10.95
C PHE A 31 23.06 -8.09 9.42
N LEU A 32 22.02 -8.58 8.72
CA LEU A 32 21.87 -8.30 7.29
C LEU A 32 21.69 -6.79 7.14
N LYS A 33 22.69 -6.16 6.52
CA LYS A 33 22.66 -4.75 6.14
C LYS A 33 21.46 -4.49 5.24
N SER A 34 20.56 -3.61 5.67
CA SER A 34 19.50 -3.04 4.82
C SER A 34 20.13 -2.41 3.56
N PRO A 35 19.45 -2.45 2.40
CA PRO A 35 19.95 -1.78 1.21
C PRO A 35 20.08 -0.27 1.49
N LYS A 36 21.27 0.28 1.26
CA LYS A 36 21.50 1.71 1.33
C LYS A 36 20.68 2.38 0.23
N PHE A 37 19.67 3.15 0.62
CA PHE A 37 19.04 4.14 -0.27
C PHE A 37 20.14 5.12 -0.70
N GLN A 38 20.56 5.04 -1.96
CA GLN A 38 21.52 5.99 -2.51
C GLN A 38 20.75 7.26 -2.87
N THR A 39 20.96 8.33 -2.09
CA THR A 39 20.54 9.68 -2.46
C THR A 39 21.49 10.19 -3.53
N GLY A 40 21.11 10.00 -4.80
CA GLY A 40 21.74 10.69 -5.93
C GLY A 40 21.48 12.20 -5.85
N PRO A 41 22.34 13.06 -6.44
CA PRO A 41 22.19 14.50 -6.35
C PRO A 41 20.90 14.95 -7.04
N SER A 42 20.02 15.60 -6.27
CA SER A 42 18.81 16.25 -6.76
C SER A 42 19.21 17.37 -7.73
N ARG A 43 19.03 17.14 -9.03
CA ARG A 43 19.11 18.20 -10.03
C ARG A 43 17.85 19.02 -9.90
N ILE A 44 17.89 20.05 -9.06
CA ILE A 44 16.84 21.06 -8.91
C ILE A 44 16.59 21.67 -10.30
N ARG A 45 15.53 21.24 -10.96
CA ARG A 45 14.97 21.95 -12.10
C ARG A 45 14.03 23.00 -11.55
N ASN A 46 14.47 24.25 -11.59
CA ASN A 46 13.62 25.42 -11.36
C ASN A 46 12.47 25.39 -12.36
N PHE A 47 11.29 24.94 -11.93
CA PHE A 47 10.05 25.23 -12.63
C PHE A 47 9.66 26.67 -12.28
N SER A 48 10.09 27.58 -13.15
CA SER A 48 9.60 28.96 -13.14
C SER A 48 8.09 28.92 -13.32
N ALA A 49 7.38 29.44 -12.33
CA ALA A 49 5.95 29.64 -12.36
C ALA A 49 5.57 30.47 -13.59
N LYS A 50 4.89 29.84 -14.54
CA LYS A 50 4.01 30.55 -15.48
C LYS A 50 2.59 30.13 -15.19
N SER A 51 1.90 31.07 -14.56
CA SER A 51 0.46 31.20 -14.46
C SER A 51 -0.18 31.23 -15.84
N SER A 52 -1.04 30.26 -16.12
CA SER A 52 -2.25 30.40 -16.93
C SER A 52 -2.93 29.05 -16.96
N LEU A 53 -4.14 28.99 -16.37
CA LEU A 53 -5.04 27.85 -16.42
C LEU A 53 -5.28 27.44 -17.87
N GLY A 54 -4.64 26.34 -18.26
CA GLY A 54 -4.97 25.55 -19.45
C GLY A 54 -4.85 24.10 -19.02
N PHE A 55 -5.99 23.46 -18.73
CA PHE A 55 -6.07 22.00 -18.66
C PHE A 55 -5.83 21.48 -20.08
N GLU A 56 -4.57 21.26 -20.45
CA GLU A 56 -4.25 20.47 -21.65
C GLU A 56 -4.73 19.04 -21.40
N ASN A 57 -5.47 18.48 -22.37
CA ASN A 57 -6.11 17.17 -22.30
C ASN A 57 -5.19 16.11 -21.67
N GLY A 58 -5.55 15.72 -20.43
CA GLY A 58 -4.66 15.11 -19.44
C GLY A 58 -4.36 13.63 -19.64
N GLY A 59 -3.78 13.27 -20.79
CA GLY A 59 -3.19 11.95 -21.00
C GLY A 59 -1.81 11.82 -20.34
N PHE A 60 -1.45 10.62 -19.89
CA PHE A 60 -0.08 10.35 -19.46
C PHE A 60 0.88 10.52 -20.65
N LYS A 61 2.09 11.07 -20.39
CA LYS A 61 3.14 11.15 -21.42
C LYS A 61 3.49 9.74 -21.89
N GLN A 62 3.48 9.52 -23.20
CA GLN A 62 3.90 8.24 -23.77
C GLN A 62 5.41 8.06 -23.60
N PHE A 63 5.82 6.88 -23.16
CA PHE A 63 7.21 6.47 -23.04
C PHE A 63 7.53 5.37 -24.06
N PRO A 64 8.77 5.32 -24.61
CA PRO A 64 9.13 4.35 -25.64
C PRO A 64 9.05 2.87 -25.18
N ASN A 65 9.07 2.61 -23.88
CA ASN A 65 8.85 1.28 -23.28
C ASN A 65 7.58 1.26 -22.40
N GLY A 66 6.52 1.95 -22.83
CA GLY A 66 5.26 2.07 -22.10
C GLY A 66 4.37 0.82 -22.18
N VAL A 67 3.14 0.97 -21.68
CA VAL A 67 2.08 -0.03 -21.80
C VAL A 67 1.59 -0.04 -23.25
N GLY A 68 1.67 -1.21 -23.91
CA GLY A 68 1.27 -1.41 -25.30
C GLY A 68 -0.17 -1.92 -25.44
N GLU A 69 -0.66 -1.96 -26.69
CA GLU A 69 -2.04 -2.36 -27.03
C GLU A 69 -2.43 -3.78 -26.60
N LYS A 70 -1.44 -4.66 -26.42
CA LYS A 70 -1.63 -6.05 -25.97
C LYS A 70 -1.13 -6.28 -24.54
N ASP A 71 -0.95 -5.22 -23.77
CA ASP A 71 -0.68 -5.34 -22.35
C ASP A 71 -1.99 -5.30 -21.56
N GLY A 72 -2.09 -6.16 -20.54
CA GLY A 72 -3.08 -6.06 -19.49
C GLY A 72 -2.46 -5.43 -18.24
N VAL A 73 -3.12 -4.45 -17.63
CA VAL A 73 -2.70 -3.89 -16.34
C VAL A 73 -3.62 -4.40 -15.25
N ILE A 74 -3.08 -5.02 -14.21
CA ILE A 74 -3.83 -5.37 -13.01
C ILE A 74 -3.45 -4.38 -11.92
N ILE A 75 -4.43 -3.68 -11.34
CA ILE A 75 -4.22 -2.85 -10.16
C ILE A 75 -4.69 -3.64 -8.95
N VAL A 76 -3.77 -3.95 -8.04
CA VAL A 76 -4.02 -4.88 -6.93
C VAL A 76 -3.91 -4.20 -5.57
N ASP A 77 -4.92 -4.39 -4.71
CA ASP A 77 -4.86 -4.03 -3.29
C ASP A 77 -4.96 -5.28 -2.39
N HIS A 78 -5.09 -5.10 -1.07
CA HIS A 78 -5.25 -6.21 -0.13
C HIS A 78 -6.63 -6.89 -0.21
N GLY A 79 -7.63 -6.16 -0.69
CA GLY A 79 -9.04 -6.41 -0.42
C GLY A 79 -9.44 -5.98 0.98
N SER A 80 -10.75 -5.92 1.20
CA SER A 80 -11.36 -5.61 2.48
C SER A 80 -12.59 -6.48 2.69
N ARG A 81 -12.87 -6.80 3.96
CA ARG A 81 -14.15 -7.41 4.36
C ARG A 81 -15.33 -6.46 4.16
N ARG A 82 -15.07 -5.15 4.04
CA ARG A 82 -16.07 -4.13 3.77
C ARG A 82 -16.23 -3.97 2.26
N LYS A 83 -17.41 -4.28 1.73
CA LYS A 83 -17.70 -4.23 0.30
C LYS A 83 -17.46 -2.83 -0.27
N GLU A 84 -17.82 -1.79 0.47
CA GLU A 84 -17.65 -0.40 0.04
C GLU A 84 -16.18 -0.05 -0.19
N SER A 85 -15.26 -0.63 0.60
CA SER A 85 -13.82 -0.42 0.40
C SER A 85 -13.32 -1.05 -0.90
N ASN A 86 -13.85 -2.21 -1.29
CA ASN A 86 -13.48 -2.86 -2.55
C ASN A 86 -14.03 -2.08 -3.76
N LEU A 87 -15.22 -1.46 -3.63
CA LEU A 87 -15.79 -0.62 -4.68
C LEU A 87 -14.92 0.60 -5.01
N MET A 88 -14.22 1.17 -4.02
CA MET A 88 -13.29 2.28 -4.27
C MET A 88 -12.13 1.88 -5.20
N LEU A 89 -11.64 0.64 -5.15
CA LEU A 89 -10.63 0.17 -6.09
C LEU A 89 -11.20 0.11 -7.52
N ASN A 90 -12.44 -0.35 -7.67
CA ASN A 90 -13.11 -0.41 -8.98
C ASN A 90 -13.29 0.99 -9.57
N GLU A 91 -13.69 1.97 -8.75
CA GLU A 91 -13.78 3.38 -9.16
C GLU A 91 -12.41 3.93 -9.56
N PHE A 92 -11.37 3.63 -8.78
CA PHE A 92 -10.00 4.04 -9.12
C PHE A 92 -9.51 3.42 -10.43
N VAL A 93 -9.76 2.13 -10.66
CA VAL A 93 -9.42 1.44 -11.90
C VAL A 93 -10.16 2.03 -13.10
N ALA A 94 -11.42 2.41 -12.94
CA ALA A 94 -12.18 3.09 -14.00
C ALA A 94 -11.56 4.45 -14.34
N MET A 95 -11.28 5.29 -13.33
CA MET A 95 -10.59 6.57 -13.52
C MET A 95 -9.21 6.40 -14.16
N PHE A 96 -8.45 5.39 -13.72
CA PHE A 96 -7.13 5.10 -14.26
C PHE A 96 -7.22 4.69 -15.74
N ARG A 97 -8.17 3.82 -16.08
CA ARG A 97 -8.39 3.37 -17.47
C ARG A 97 -8.77 4.55 -18.37
N GLU A 98 -9.71 5.39 -17.94
CA GLU A 98 -10.13 6.58 -18.69
C GLU A 98 -8.97 7.55 -18.92
N LYS A 99 -8.18 7.83 -17.87
CA LYS A 99 -7.07 8.79 -17.95
C LYS A 99 -5.85 8.25 -18.71
N SER A 100 -5.59 6.95 -18.63
CA SER A 100 -4.46 6.33 -19.33
C SER A 100 -4.75 5.96 -20.77
N GLY A 101 -6.01 5.69 -21.10
CA GLY A 101 -6.38 5.12 -22.40
C GLY A 101 -5.94 3.67 -22.58
N TYR A 102 -5.43 2.98 -21.56
CA TYR A 102 -5.00 1.60 -21.69
C TYR A 102 -6.20 0.68 -21.94
N PRO A 103 -6.14 -0.22 -22.93
CA PRO A 103 -7.30 -0.97 -23.39
C PRO A 103 -7.76 -2.04 -22.39
N ILE A 104 -6.82 -2.61 -21.63
CA ILE A 104 -7.06 -3.71 -20.69
C ILE A 104 -6.51 -3.30 -19.32
N VAL A 105 -7.40 -2.96 -18.40
CA VAL A 105 -7.06 -2.65 -17.00
C VAL A 105 -8.05 -3.38 -16.11
N GLU A 106 -7.62 -4.20 -15.16
CA GLU A 106 -8.49 -4.96 -14.26
C GLU A 106 -8.16 -4.68 -12.79
N PRO A 107 -9.18 -4.59 -11.91
CA PRO A 107 -8.95 -4.61 -10.47
C PRO A 107 -8.59 -6.04 -10.02
N ALA A 108 -7.82 -6.15 -8.92
CA ALA A 108 -7.67 -7.40 -8.20
C ALA A 108 -7.50 -7.15 -6.69
N HIS A 109 -7.87 -8.15 -5.90
CA HIS A 109 -7.65 -8.18 -4.47
C HIS A 109 -6.78 -9.39 -4.11
N MET A 110 -5.86 -9.23 -3.16
CA MET A 110 -4.94 -10.31 -2.79
C MET A 110 -5.59 -11.45 -1.99
N GLU A 111 -6.48 -11.11 -1.05
CA GLU A 111 -6.88 -12.04 0.02
C GLU A 111 -8.36 -11.96 0.38
N LEU A 112 -8.88 -10.74 0.54
CA LEU A 112 -10.11 -10.51 1.31
C LEU A 112 -11.37 -10.30 0.47
N ALA A 113 -11.23 -10.27 -0.85
CA ALA A 113 -12.31 -9.96 -1.77
C ALA A 113 -12.02 -10.53 -3.16
N GLU A 114 -13.04 -10.51 -4.01
CA GLU A 114 -12.95 -10.86 -5.42
C GLU A 114 -13.12 -9.61 -6.30
N PRO A 115 -12.49 -9.54 -7.49
CA PRO A 115 -11.73 -10.62 -8.15
C PRO A 115 -10.33 -10.84 -7.58
N SER A 116 -9.86 -12.09 -7.57
CA SER A 116 -8.49 -12.44 -7.22
C SER A 116 -7.49 -12.03 -8.31
N ILE A 117 -6.19 -12.03 -8.00
CA ILE A 117 -5.13 -11.84 -9.01
C ILE A 117 -5.26 -12.85 -10.14
N LYS A 118 -5.66 -14.10 -9.83
CA LYS A 118 -5.83 -15.15 -10.82
C LYS A 118 -6.97 -14.85 -11.80
N ASP A 119 -8.10 -14.37 -11.28
CA ASP A 119 -9.25 -14.02 -12.11
C ASP A 119 -8.94 -12.83 -13.01
N ALA A 120 -8.34 -11.77 -12.45
CA ALA A 120 -7.93 -10.59 -13.20
C ALA A 120 -6.90 -10.92 -14.29
N PHE A 121 -5.95 -11.82 -14.01
CA PHE A 121 -4.98 -12.30 -15.00
C PHE A 121 -5.67 -13.05 -16.14
N GLY A 122 -6.58 -13.98 -15.81
CA GLY A 122 -7.36 -14.70 -16.80
C GLY A 122 -8.19 -13.78 -17.70
N LEU A 123 -8.83 -12.75 -17.11
CA LEU A 123 -9.57 -11.73 -17.85
C LEU A 123 -8.65 -10.92 -18.79
N CYS A 124 -7.47 -10.51 -18.34
CA CYS A 124 -6.50 -9.82 -19.20
C CYS A 124 -6.15 -10.68 -20.42
N VAL A 125 -5.86 -11.96 -20.22
CA VAL A 125 -5.53 -12.90 -21.31
C VAL A 125 -6.73 -13.13 -22.23
N GLN A 126 -7.94 -13.30 -21.69
CA GLN A 126 -9.17 -13.43 -22.46
C GLN A 126 -9.41 -12.21 -23.36
N ARG A 127 -9.04 -11.02 -22.89
CA ARG A 127 -9.14 -9.75 -23.64
C ARG A 127 -7.99 -9.54 -24.62
N GLY A 128 -7.08 -10.51 -24.76
CA GLY A 128 -6.02 -10.52 -25.79
C GLY A 128 -4.66 -10.05 -25.30
N ALA A 129 -4.44 -9.91 -23.99
CA ALA A 129 -3.14 -9.54 -23.46
C ALA A 129 -2.09 -10.65 -23.68
N ASN A 130 -0.89 -10.27 -24.13
CA ASN A 130 0.29 -11.16 -24.21
C ASN A 130 1.37 -10.83 -23.16
N ARG A 131 1.17 -9.73 -22.43
CA ARG A 131 1.94 -9.36 -21.25
C ARG A 131 1.00 -8.77 -20.19
N VAL A 132 1.17 -9.18 -18.94
CA VAL A 132 0.40 -8.69 -17.79
C VAL A 132 1.30 -7.89 -16.85
N ILE A 133 0.90 -6.68 -16.52
CA ILE A 133 1.60 -5.75 -15.62
C ILE A 133 0.80 -5.70 -14.32
N VAL A 134 1.31 -6.33 -13.27
CA VAL A 134 0.66 -6.32 -11.95
C VAL A 134 1.22 -5.16 -11.13
N SER A 135 0.37 -4.19 -10.81
CA SER A 135 0.74 -2.94 -10.14
C SER A 135 0.10 -2.86 -8.74
N PRO A 136 0.90 -2.97 -7.66
CA PRO A 136 0.37 -2.88 -6.30
C PRO A 136 -0.08 -1.45 -5.95
N PHE A 137 -1.32 -1.29 -5.53
CA PHE A 137 -1.89 -0.04 -5.04
C PHE A 137 -1.60 0.15 -3.53
N PHE A 138 -0.31 0.14 -3.18
CA PHE A 138 0.18 0.29 -1.80
C PHE A 138 1.04 1.53 -1.63
N LEU A 139 0.95 2.19 -0.48
CA LEU A 139 1.77 3.36 -0.17
C LEU A 139 3.23 2.99 0.11
N PHE A 140 3.50 1.82 0.69
CA PHE A 140 4.84 1.42 1.10
C PHE A 140 5.18 -0.01 0.68
N PRO A 141 6.48 -0.30 0.41
CA PRO A 141 6.93 -1.67 0.20
C PRO A 141 6.81 -2.49 1.49
N GLY A 142 6.52 -3.78 1.35
CA GLY A 142 6.34 -4.70 2.47
C GLY A 142 6.25 -6.15 2.00
N ARG A 143 5.98 -7.08 2.92
CA ARG A 143 5.91 -8.54 2.65
C ARG A 143 5.07 -8.86 1.41
N HIS A 144 3.90 -8.23 1.32
CA HIS A 144 2.95 -8.42 0.23
C HIS A 144 3.54 -8.13 -1.16
N TRP A 145 4.39 -7.11 -1.26
CA TRP A 145 5.05 -6.78 -2.51
C TRP A 145 6.21 -7.73 -2.84
N TYR A 146 7.05 -8.05 -1.85
CA TYR A 146 8.25 -8.87 -2.10
C TYR A 146 7.98 -10.38 -2.19
N GLN A 147 6.85 -10.88 -1.68
CA GLN A 147 6.58 -12.31 -1.54
C GLN A 147 5.22 -12.69 -2.10
N ASP A 148 4.13 -12.15 -1.55
CA ASP A 148 2.79 -12.68 -1.81
C ASP A 148 2.30 -12.40 -3.24
N ILE A 149 2.38 -11.16 -3.73
CA ILE A 149 1.99 -10.81 -5.10
C ILE A 149 2.83 -11.59 -6.13
N PRO A 150 4.17 -11.71 -6.02
CA PRO A 150 4.96 -12.58 -6.87
C PRO A 150 4.48 -14.02 -6.92
N LEU A 151 4.17 -14.63 -5.77
CA LEU A 151 3.70 -16.01 -5.70
C LEU A 151 2.32 -16.18 -6.37
N LEU A 152 1.37 -15.30 -6.05
CA LEU A 152 0.01 -15.33 -6.60
C LEU A 152 0.01 -15.07 -8.12
N THR A 153 0.83 -14.13 -8.59
CA THR A 153 0.95 -13.84 -10.02
C THR A 153 1.59 -15.00 -10.77
N ALA A 154 2.62 -15.63 -10.21
CA ALA A 154 3.25 -16.82 -10.80
C ALA A 154 2.25 -17.99 -10.87
N ASP A 155 1.42 -18.20 -9.84
CA ASP A 155 0.36 -19.19 -9.85
C ASP A 155 -0.66 -18.95 -10.97
N ALA A 156 -1.13 -17.71 -11.11
CA ALA A 156 -2.03 -17.31 -12.18
C ALA A 156 -1.43 -17.58 -13.58
N ALA A 157 -0.18 -17.14 -13.78
CA ALA A 157 0.52 -17.24 -15.06
C ALA A 157 0.77 -18.69 -15.52
N ARG A 158 0.84 -19.67 -14.61
CA ARG A 158 0.97 -21.10 -14.97
C ARG A 158 -0.14 -21.59 -15.89
N ASN A 159 -1.33 -21.00 -15.82
CA ASN A 159 -2.46 -21.36 -16.69
C ASN A 159 -2.39 -20.70 -18.07
N HIS A 160 -1.40 -19.82 -18.32
CA HIS A 160 -1.30 -18.97 -19.51
C HIS A 160 0.15 -18.91 -20.05
N PRO A 161 0.74 -20.03 -20.51
CA PRO A 161 2.17 -20.11 -20.85
C PRO A 161 2.65 -19.20 -21.99
N GLY A 162 1.74 -18.62 -22.78
CA GLY A 162 2.06 -17.64 -23.82
C GLY A 162 2.05 -16.17 -23.34
N THR A 163 1.78 -15.92 -22.07
CA THR A 163 1.64 -14.58 -21.50
C THR A 163 2.79 -14.28 -20.54
N SER A 164 3.59 -13.28 -20.87
CA SER A 164 4.63 -12.78 -19.97
C SER A 164 4.04 -11.90 -18.87
N TYR A 165 4.78 -11.66 -17.78
CA TYR A 165 4.30 -10.72 -16.75
C TYR A 165 5.44 -9.98 -16.05
N ILE A 166 5.10 -8.84 -15.46
CA ILE A 166 5.97 -8.04 -14.60
C ILE A 166 5.17 -7.54 -13.40
N ILE A 167 5.83 -7.40 -12.26
CA ILE A 167 5.26 -6.76 -11.06
C ILE A 167 5.98 -5.44 -10.87
N THR A 168 5.23 -4.33 -10.81
CA THR A 168 5.82 -3.00 -10.63
C THR A 168 6.19 -2.77 -9.16
N ALA A 169 6.92 -1.68 -8.89
CA ALA A 169 6.97 -1.13 -7.54
C ALA A 169 5.55 -0.72 -7.09
N PRO A 170 5.25 -0.74 -5.78
CA PRO A 170 4.09 -0.04 -5.24
C PRO A 170 4.26 1.48 -5.41
N LEU A 171 3.24 2.26 -5.04
CA LEU A 171 3.29 3.72 -5.17
C LEU A 171 4.52 4.33 -4.47
N GLY A 172 4.83 3.87 -3.25
CA GLY A 172 6.05 4.25 -2.55
C GLY A 172 6.17 5.75 -2.28
N LEU A 173 7.42 6.22 -2.11
CA LEU A 173 7.73 7.65 -1.93
C LEU A 173 7.80 8.38 -3.28
N HIS A 174 6.67 8.45 -3.97
CA HIS A 174 6.56 9.15 -5.25
C HIS A 174 6.22 10.63 -5.05
N GLU A 175 6.90 11.55 -5.77
CA GLU A 175 6.71 13.01 -5.58
C GLU A 175 5.25 13.45 -5.78
N LEU A 176 4.54 12.87 -6.75
CA LEU A 176 3.10 13.15 -6.97
C LEU A 176 2.21 12.82 -5.76
N LEU A 177 2.61 11.92 -4.85
CA LEU A 177 1.85 11.68 -3.62
C LEU A 177 1.97 12.83 -2.63
N VAL A 178 3.07 13.59 -2.68
CA VAL A 178 3.23 14.83 -1.91
C VAL A 178 2.21 15.86 -2.40
N ASP A 179 2.01 15.97 -3.71
CA ASP A 179 1.02 16.87 -4.30
C ASP A 179 -0.40 16.48 -3.90
N VAL A 180 -0.75 15.20 -3.99
CA VAL A 180 -2.07 14.68 -3.57
C VAL A 180 -2.33 14.94 -2.08
N MET A 181 -1.32 14.76 -1.24
CA MET A 181 -1.44 15.06 0.19
C MET A 181 -1.67 16.55 0.44
N ASN A 182 -0.90 17.43 -0.19
CA ASN A 182 -1.04 18.87 -0.05
C ASN A 182 -2.39 19.37 -0.60
N ASP A 183 -2.83 18.82 -1.73
CA ASP A 183 -4.15 19.12 -2.31
C ASP A 183 -5.28 18.76 -1.33
N ARG A 184 -5.24 17.55 -0.74
CA ARG A 184 -6.22 17.14 0.25
C ARG A 184 -6.21 18.04 1.50
N ILE A 185 -5.04 18.40 2.00
CA ILE A 185 -4.90 19.31 3.15
C ILE A 185 -5.54 20.67 2.84
N LYS A 186 -5.17 21.27 1.70
CA LYS A 186 -5.70 22.57 1.28
C LYS A 186 -7.22 22.55 1.14
N HIS A 187 -7.76 21.52 0.49
CA HIS A 187 -9.20 21.38 0.32
C HIS A 187 -9.91 21.26 1.67
N CYS A 188 -9.41 20.41 2.58
CA CYS A 188 -10.01 20.27 3.92
C CYS A 188 -9.94 21.56 4.74
N LEU A 189 -8.84 22.33 4.66
CA LEU A 189 -8.72 23.63 5.32
C LEU A 189 -9.69 24.66 4.72
N SER A 190 -9.82 24.69 3.40
CA SER A 190 -10.79 25.54 2.68
C SER A 190 -12.22 25.22 3.10
N HIS A 191 -12.56 23.94 3.23
CA HIS A 191 -13.88 23.51 3.70
C HIS A 191 -14.14 23.98 5.13
N VAL A 192 -13.17 23.77 6.03
CA VAL A 192 -13.26 24.21 7.42
C VAL A 192 -13.39 25.73 7.55
N ALA A 193 -12.80 26.50 6.64
CA ALA A 193 -12.94 27.96 6.59
C ALA A 193 -14.30 28.42 6.05
N GLY A 194 -15.11 27.52 5.48
CA GLY A 194 -16.39 27.85 4.83
C GLY A 194 -16.27 28.23 3.35
N ASP A 195 -15.08 28.07 2.77
CA ASP A 195 -14.79 28.48 1.39
C ASP A 195 -14.99 27.35 0.36
N ALA A 196 -15.26 26.12 0.80
CA ALA A 196 -15.47 24.95 -0.06
C ALA A 196 -16.44 23.93 0.56
N ASP A 197 -17.05 23.10 -0.27
CA ASP A 197 -17.85 21.94 0.16
C ASP A 197 -16.96 20.83 0.77
N GLU A 198 -17.58 19.81 1.37
CA GLU A 198 -16.86 18.63 1.85
C GLU A 198 -16.19 17.91 0.67
N CYS A 199 -14.92 17.52 0.83
CA CYS A 199 -14.28 16.69 -0.17
C CYS A 199 -14.95 15.31 -0.26
N ALA A 200 -14.84 14.62 -1.40
CA ALA A 200 -15.47 13.32 -1.62
C ALA A 200 -15.14 12.26 -0.54
N ALA A 201 -13.95 12.32 0.08
CA ALA A 201 -13.56 11.40 1.15
C ALA A 201 -14.19 11.74 2.51
N CYS A 202 -14.61 12.99 2.72
CA CYS A 202 -15.20 13.47 3.97
C CYS A 202 -16.72 13.59 3.89
N ALA A 203 -17.29 13.65 2.69
CA ALA A 203 -18.71 13.82 2.43
C ALA A 203 -19.58 12.91 3.32
N GLY A 204 -20.44 13.52 4.14
CA GLY A 204 -21.38 12.80 5.00
C GLY A 204 -20.77 12.12 6.25
N THR A 205 -19.47 12.32 6.50
CA THR A 205 -18.79 11.73 7.66
C THR A 205 -18.68 12.68 8.85
N SER A 206 -18.85 13.99 8.62
CA SER A 206 -18.62 15.07 9.59
C SER A 206 -17.23 15.04 10.23
N LYS A 207 -16.23 14.46 9.52
CA LYS A 207 -14.83 14.36 9.97
C LYS A 207 -13.96 15.55 9.56
N CYS A 208 -14.34 16.28 8.51
CA CYS A 208 -13.60 17.45 8.07
C CYS A 208 -13.97 18.69 8.92
N LYS A 209 -13.52 18.71 10.16
CA LYS A 209 -13.82 19.78 11.11
C LYS A 209 -12.65 20.06 12.04
N LEU A 210 -12.67 21.23 12.67
CA LEU A 210 -11.76 21.54 13.76
C LEU A 210 -12.17 20.78 15.02
N TYR A 211 -11.17 20.21 15.69
CA TYR A 211 -11.31 19.61 17.01
C TYR A 211 -10.59 20.51 18.01
N GLY A 212 -11.13 20.66 19.23
CA GLY A 212 -10.46 21.39 20.30
C GLY A 212 -10.63 22.91 20.31
N LEU A 213 -11.47 23.47 19.44
CA LEU A 213 -12.06 24.79 19.70
C LEU A 213 -13.12 24.61 20.78
N VAL A 214 -12.78 25.01 22.01
CA VAL A 214 -13.82 25.33 23.00
C VAL A 214 -14.49 26.59 22.48
N ASP A 215 -15.82 26.63 22.43
CA ASP A 215 -16.58 27.85 22.18
C ASP A 215 -16.25 28.86 23.28
N VAL A 216 -15.17 29.62 23.10
CA VAL A 216 -14.94 30.83 23.88
C VAL A 216 -15.96 31.82 23.34
N ILE A 217 -16.91 32.18 24.20
CA ILE A 217 -17.97 33.19 24.06
C ILE A 217 -19.39 32.60 23.87
N LYS A 218 -20.04 32.33 25.02
CA LYS A 218 -21.33 32.96 25.35
C LYS A 218 -21.30 33.37 26.82
N THR A 219 -20.68 34.53 27.09
CA THR A 219 -20.95 35.36 28.28
C THR A 219 -22.17 36.21 28.01
#